data_AF-A0A3B9IRP7-F1
#
_entry.id   AF-A0A3B9IRP7-F1
#
_cell.length_a   1.000
_cell.length_b   1.000
_cell.length_c   1.000
_cell.angle_alpha   90.00
_cell.angle_beta   90.00
_cell.angle_gamma   90.00
#
_symmetry.space_group_name_H-M   'P 1'
#
loop_
_entity.id
_entity.type
_entity.pdbx_description
1 polymer ?
#
loop_
_entity_poly.entity_id
_entity_poly.type
_entity_poly.pdbx_seq_one_letter_code
_entity_poly.pdbx_strand_id
1 'polypeptide(L)' 'RRQHLDRKARDVADEVLARIRMTELADAQVGRLSHGQRQWVEIGMVIAGDPELILLDEPAAG' A
#
# COMPACT_ATOMS: atom_id res chain seq x y z
N ARG A 1 -24.22 4.94 6.20
CA ARG A 1 -23.27 5.80 5.45
C ARG A 1 -21.80 5.44 5.72
N ARG A 2 -21.34 5.33 6.98
CA ARG A 2 -19.94 5.01 7.35
C ARG A 2 -19.45 3.62 6.87
N GLN A 3 -20.23 2.57 7.11
CA GLN A 3 -19.88 1.19 6.71
C GLN A 3 -19.61 1.01 5.20
N HIS A 4 -20.22 1.83 4.34
CA HIS A 4 -20.00 1.75 2.90
C HIS A 4 -18.64 2.33 2.50
N LEU A 5 -18.20 3.41 3.18
CA LEU A 5 -16.87 3.98 2.99
C LEU A 5 -15.79 3.02 3.47
N ASP A 6 -16.01 2.34 4.60
CA ASP A 6 -15.06 1.36 5.14
C ASP A 6 -14.90 0.13 4.22
N ARG A 7 -15.96 -0.27 3.51
CA ARG A 7 -15.88 -1.35 2.51
C ARG A 7 -15.07 -0.91 1.30
N LYS A 8 -15.40 0.26 0.73
CA LYS A 8 -14.67 0.80 -0.43
C LYS A 8 -13.18 0.99 -0.13
N ALA A 9 -12.85 1.47 1.07
CA ALA A 9 -11.46 1.64 1.50
C ALA A 9 -10.72 0.29 1.60
N ARG A 10 -11.39 -0.76 2.10
CA ARG A 10 -10.84 -2.12 2.12
C ARG A 10 -10.62 -2.66 0.72
N ASP A 11 -11.60 -2.52 -0.17
CA ASP A 11 -11.51 -3.01 -1.55
C ASP A 11 -10.29 -2.38 -2.27
N VAL A 12 -10.10 -1.05 -2.12
CA VAL A 12 -8.92 -0.34 -2.64
C VAL A 12 -7.63 -0.86 -2.01
N ALA A 13 -7.60 -1.06 -0.69
CA ALA A 13 -6.41 -1.57 -0.01
C ALA A 13 -6.04 -2.98 -0.50
N ASP A 14 -7.01 -3.87 -0.67
CA ASP A 14 -6.80 -5.23 -1.16
C ASP A 14 -6.27 -5.24 -2.61
N GLU A 15 -6.82 -4.40 -3.48
CA GLU A 15 -6.34 -4.22 -4.86
C GLU A 15 -4.89 -3.71 -4.90
N VAL A 16 -4.56 -2.72 -4.06
CA VAL A 16 -3.21 -2.17 -3.96
C VAL A 16 -2.23 -3.22 -3.45
N LEU A 17 -2.58 -3.92 -2.36
CA LEU A 17 -1.74 -4.97 -1.79
C LEU A 17 -1.45 -6.08 -2.80
N ALA A 18 -2.44 -6.47 -3.61
CA ALA A 18 -2.24 -7.43 -4.70
C ALA A 18 -1.26 -6.90 -5.76
N ARG A 19 -1.39 -5.63 -6.17
CA ARG A 19 -0.50 -4.99 -7.17
C ARG A 19 0.96 -4.94 -6.71
N ILE A 20 1.21 -4.68 -5.42
CA ILE A 20 2.57 -4.61 -4.85
C ILE A 20 3.05 -5.94 -4.24
N ARG A 21 2.29 -7.03 -4.41
CA ARG A 21 2.61 -8.38 -3.89
C ARG A 21 2.79 -8.45 -2.37
N MET A 22 1.96 -7.71 -1.62
CA MET A 22 1.98 -7.67 -0.16
C MET A 22 0.73 -8.26 0.50
N THR A 23 -0.14 -8.96 -0.25
CA THR A 23 -1.38 -9.57 0.28
C THR A 23 -1.16 -10.44 1.52
N GLU A 24 -0.10 -11.25 1.54
CA GLU A 24 0.25 -12.12 2.68
C GLU A 24 0.63 -11.35 3.97
N LEU A 25 0.85 -10.04 3.85
CA LEU A 25 1.25 -9.15 4.94
C LEU A 25 0.15 -8.14 5.29
N ALA A 26 -1.08 -8.32 4.79
CA ALA A 26 -2.19 -7.38 4.98
C ALA A 26 -2.47 -7.06 6.46
N ASP A 27 -2.37 -8.07 7.33
CA ASP A 27 -2.62 -7.95 8.77
C ASP A 27 -1.33 -7.72 9.59
N ALA A 28 -0.17 -7.65 8.93
CA ALA A 28 1.10 -7.46 9.62
C ALA A 28 1.22 -6.02 10.14
N GLN A 29 1.70 -5.87 11.38
CA GLN A 29 2.05 -4.55 11.91
C GLN A 29 3.25 -3.99 11.14
N VAL A 30 3.14 -2.77 10.64
CA VAL A 30 4.20 -2.07 9.87
C VAL A 30 5.56 -2.09 10.60
N GLY A 31 5.57 -1.98 11.94
CA GLY A 31 6.79 -2.03 12.74
C GLY A 31 7.56 -3.36 12.69
N ARG A 32 6.93 -4.44 12.20
CA ARG A 32 7.54 -5.78 12.04
C ARG A 32 8.01 -6.07 10.62
N LEU A 33 7.72 -5.18 9.68
CA LEU A 33 8.13 -5.31 8.28
C LEU A 33 9.61 -4.98 8.10
N SER A 34 10.25 -5.61 7.12
CA SER A 34 11.60 -5.22 6.68
C SER A 34 11.60 -3.79 6.13
N HIS A 35 12.78 -3.19 6.00
CA HIS A 35 12.89 -1.84 5.46
C HIS A 35 12.26 -1.73 4.07
N GLY A 36 12.60 -2.63 3.13
CA GLY A 36 11.99 -2.67 1.80
C GLY A 36 10.48 -2.92 1.82
N GLN A 37 9.98 -3.78 2.72
CA GLN A 37 8.53 -3.98 2.86
C GLN A 37 7.81 -2.72 3.34
N ARG A 38 8.40 -1.95 4.26
CA ARG A 38 7.83 -0.65 4.69
C ARG A 38 7.78 0.36 3.55
N GLN A 39 8.83 0.41 2.74
CA GLN A 39 8.86 1.26 1.55
C GLN A 39 7.75 0.88 0.54
N TRP A 40 7.50 -0.41 0.35
CA TRP A 40 6.36 -0.85 -0.48
C TRP A 40 5.00 -0.45 0.10
N VAL A 41 4.83 -0.45 1.43
CA VAL A 41 3.62 0.10 2.06
C VAL A 41 3.46 1.59 1.77
N GLU A 42 4.54 2.38 1.87
CA GLU A 42 4.53 3.81 1.54
C GLU A 42 4.13 4.07 0.09
N ILE A 43 4.73 3.33 -0.85
CA ILE A 43 4.37 3.39 -2.27
C ILE A 43 2.90 2.95 -2.47
N GLY A 44 2.45 1.90 -1.77
CA GLY A 44 1.07 1.43 -1.80
C GLY A 44 0.07 2.52 -1.39
N MET A 45 0.37 3.29 -0.34
CA MET A 45 -0.47 4.41 0.07
C MET A 45 -0.57 5.50 -1.01
N VAL A 46 0.51 5.77 -1.74
CA VAL A 46 0.50 6.71 -2.87
C VAL A 46 -0.35 6.15 -4.02
N ILE A 47 -0.18 4.88 -4.37
CA ILE A 47 -0.95 4.20 -5.43
C ILE A 47 -2.44 4.16 -5.11
N ALA A 48 -2.82 4.00 -3.84
CA ALA A 48 -4.23 3.99 -3.40
C ALA A 48 -4.97 5.29 -3.71
N GLY A 49 -4.24 6.40 -3.90
CA GLY A 49 -4.79 7.68 -4.35
C GLY A 49 -5.10 7.75 -5.84
N ASP A 50 -4.84 6.69 -6.60
CA ASP A 50 -4.99 6.60 -8.06
C ASP A 50 -4.32 7.76 -8.83
N PRO A 51 -3.02 8.02 -8.61
CA PRO A 51 -2.32 9.12 -9.28
C PRO A 51 -2.05 8.82 -10.75
N GLU A 52 -2.11 9.85 -11.61
CA GLU A 52 -1.76 9.72 -13.04
C GLU A 52 -0.24 9.52 -13.26
N LEU A 53 0.59 10.03 -12.36
CA LEU A 53 2.06 9.93 -12.42
C LEU A 53 2.65 9.87 -11.01
N ILE A 54 3.58 8.95 -10.80
CA ILE A 54 4.40 8.87 -9.59
C ILE A 54 5.86 9.12 -9.99
N LEU A 55 6.50 10.09 -9.36
CA LEU A 55 7.94 10.33 -9.47
C LEU A 55 8.61 9.76 -8.21
N LEU A 56 9.48 8.78 -8.41
CA LEU A 56 10.28 8.19 -7.34
C LEU A 56 11.74 8.59 -7.57
N ASP A 57 12.33 9.27 -6.58
CA ASP A 57 13.76 9.52 -6.57
C ASP A 57 14.44 8.43 -5.73
N GLU A 58 15.40 7.74 -6.33
CA GLU A 58 16.14 6.61 -5.74
C GLU A 58 15.31 5.55 -4.97
N PRO A 59 14.27 4.92 -5.54
CA PRO A 59 13.43 3.95 -4.83
C PRO A 59 14.11 2.63 -4.47
N ALA A 60 15.39 2.45 -4.79
CA ALA A 60 16.17 1.27 -4.44
C ALA A 60 17.30 1.58 -3.44
N ALA A 61 17.42 2.82 -2.96
CA ALA A 61 18.43 3.20 -1.98
C ALA A 61 18.00 2.75 -0.58
N GLY A 62 18.26 1.48 -0.28
CA GLY A 62 18.03 0.82 1.01
C GLY A 62 18.75 -0.51 1.11
#